data_AF-A0A941PDA3-F1
#
_entry.id   AF-A0A941PDA3-F1
#
_cell.length_a   1.000
_cell.length_b   1.000
_cell.length_c   1.000
_cell.angle_alpha   90.00
_cell.angle_beta   90.00
_cell.angle_gamma   90.00
#
_symmetry.space_group_name_H-M   'P 1'
#
loop_
_entity.id
_entity.type
_entity.pdbx_description
1 polymer ?
#
loop_
_entity_poly.entity_id
_entity_poly.type
_entity_poly.pdbx_seq_one_letter_code
_entity_poly.pdbx_strand_id
1 'polypeptide(L)'
;MIAPEFFYWYAKQNPKITHITIELRRGIYPNEMNCFRYDVVLHVGKPVVSPSLNQRNCKHYDWKKDSLNLLKIEEQLKNSECCFVIHHIPNQRLDRAILLTRIPPLEADQPALPIIEAHLQMHASEAFDPEIFWKLGEKFSWRTMVTFSQNEENEMDIVYVHKNLVRDSADLLNHIANAIQSKKINTDEYHHYANFPMNITISKLLTKKMQEFLRERLPNHMIPVAFISLEKMPMTINGKIDKTALPNSNLFFIPTHSSSPIVDEMNLQSRLRKIFSHVLNLPLEQISNQDSFFDIGGHSLLAIKLIKEIESDFSIEFSIRDLFKSSSIHEIAEVIQMQQKVMPDISLKAGESIVQV
;
A
#
# COMPACT_ATOMS: atom_id res chain seq x y z
N MET A 1 2.22 -4.59 7.93
CA MET A 1 3.68 -4.70 8.07
C MET A 1 4.11 -3.76 9.16
N ILE A 2 5.20 -4.11 9.82
CA ILE A 2 5.77 -3.34 10.93
C ILE A 2 7.11 -2.82 10.39
N ALA A 3 7.41 -1.55 10.60
CA ALA A 3 8.68 -0.95 10.25
C ALA A 3 9.74 -1.33 11.31
N PRO A 4 11.02 -1.53 10.94
CA PRO A 4 12.08 -1.84 11.90
C PRO A 4 12.13 -0.89 13.12
N GLU A 5 11.83 0.39 12.89
CA GLU A 5 11.79 1.46 13.88
C GLU A 5 10.81 1.20 15.02
N PHE A 6 9.72 0.47 14.76
CA PHE A 6 8.75 0.07 15.78
C PHE A 6 9.42 -0.64 16.94
N PHE A 7 10.38 -1.52 16.65
CA PHE A 7 11.00 -2.34 17.68
C PHE A 7 11.92 -1.50 18.58
N TYR A 8 12.65 -0.54 18.03
CA TYR A 8 13.44 0.39 18.85
C TYR A 8 12.56 1.28 19.72
N TRP A 9 11.44 1.76 19.17
CA TRP A 9 10.43 2.47 19.97
C TRP A 9 9.89 1.55 21.09
N TYR A 10 9.54 0.30 20.78
CA TYR A 10 9.02 -0.66 21.74
C TYR A 10 10.03 -1.00 22.86
N ALA A 11 11.33 -1.12 22.55
CA ALA A 11 12.36 -1.33 23.57
C ALA A 11 12.55 -0.13 24.49
N LYS A 12 12.45 1.11 23.98
CA LYS A 12 12.46 2.30 24.86
C LYS A 12 11.34 2.27 25.90
N GLN A 13 10.17 1.73 25.53
CA GLN A 13 9.03 1.60 26.45
C GLN A 13 9.15 0.40 27.40
N ASN A 14 10.08 -0.52 27.17
CA ASN A 14 10.21 -1.77 27.92
C ASN A 14 11.64 -1.95 28.48
N PRO A 15 11.91 -1.51 29.72
CA PRO A 15 13.25 -1.54 30.32
C PRO A 15 13.88 -2.94 30.47
N LYS A 16 13.08 -4.00 30.32
CA LYS A 16 13.56 -5.39 30.34
C LYS A 16 14.29 -5.78 29.06
N ILE A 17 14.01 -5.09 27.95
CA ILE A 17 14.66 -5.31 26.66
C ILE A 17 15.99 -4.57 26.70
N THR A 18 17.07 -5.33 26.57
CA THR A 18 18.43 -4.76 26.64
C THR A 18 18.96 -4.37 25.27
N HIS A 19 18.67 -5.21 24.27
CA HIS A 19 19.21 -5.09 22.92
C HIS A 19 18.21 -5.70 21.93
N ILE A 20 18.21 -5.18 20.70
CA ILE A 20 17.40 -5.65 19.58
C ILE A 20 18.33 -6.02 18.44
N THR A 21 18.02 -7.10 17.74
CA THR A 21 18.71 -7.45 16.50
C THR A 21 17.69 -7.49 15.38
N ILE A 22 17.94 -6.73 14.31
CA ILE A 22 17.11 -6.69 13.10
C ILE A 22 17.99 -7.09 11.92
N GLU A 23 17.60 -8.15 11.21
CA GLU A 23 18.36 -8.69 10.08
C GLU A 23 17.48 -8.88 8.86
N LEU A 24 18.02 -8.57 7.69
CA LEU A 24 17.40 -8.93 6.42
C LEU A 24 17.32 -10.46 6.27
N ARG A 25 16.27 -10.95 5.60
CA ARG A 25 16.11 -12.38 5.34
C ARG A 25 17.24 -12.91 4.45
N ARG A 26 17.78 -14.09 4.77
CA ARG A 26 18.71 -14.78 3.87
C ARG A 26 17.96 -15.50 2.74
N GLY A 27 18.61 -15.64 1.59
CA GLY A 27 18.06 -16.36 0.44
C GLY A 27 18.45 -15.72 -0.89
N ILE A 28 18.52 -16.54 -1.94
CA ILE A 28 18.98 -16.12 -3.28
C ILE A 28 17.84 -15.77 -4.25
N TYR A 29 16.59 -16.02 -3.86
CA TYR A 29 15.43 -15.80 -4.72
C TYR A 29 14.76 -14.45 -4.39
N PRO A 30 14.48 -13.61 -5.40
CA PRO A 30 13.80 -12.32 -5.22
C PRO A 30 12.28 -12.54 -5.10
N ASN A 31 11.85 -13.11 -3.97
CA ASN A 31 10.45 -13.29 -3.63
C ASN A 31 10.03 -12.32 -2.51
N GLU A 32 8.72 -12.24 -2.24
CA GLU A 32 8.19 -11.34 -1.20
C GLU A 32 8.86 -11.55 0.16
N MET A 33 9.11 -12.81 0.53
CA MET A 33 9.74 -13.18 1.80
C MET A 33 11.15 -12.58 1.95
N ASN A 34 11.97 -12.66 0.91
CA ASN A 34 13.37 -12.22 0.96
C ASN A 34 13.54 -10.72 0.68
N CYS A 35 12.58 -10.11 -0.02
CA CYS A 35 12.61 -8.69 -0.38
C CYS A 35 12.04 -7.80 0.73
N PHE A 36 10.91 -8.18 1.34
CA PHE A 36 10.12 -7.28 2.20
C PHE A 36 9.98 -7.74 3.65
N ARG A 37 10.50 -8.92 4.00
CA ARG A 37 10.50 -9.40 5.39
C ARG A 37 11.90 -9.43 5.97
N TYR A 38 11.93 -9.40 7.29
CA TYR A 38 13.14 -9.38 8.09
C TYR A 38 12.91 -10.15 9.39
N ASP A 39 14.00 -10.50 10.05
CA ASP A 39 14.02 -11.15 11.34
C ASP A 39 14.25 -10.13 12.45
N VAL A 40 13.59 -10.33 13.58
CA VAL A 40 13.75 -9.51 14.79
C VAL A 40 13.95 -10.41 15.99
N VAL A 41 15.00 -10.15 16.74
CA VAL A 41 15.30 -10.82 18.02
C VAL A 41 15.34 -9.78 19.13
N LEU A 42 14.52 -9.97 20.16
CA LEU A 42 14.47 -9.12 21.35
C LEU A 42 15.18 -9.81 22.51
N HIS A 43 16.27 -9.23 22.99
CA HIS A 43 17.05 -9.79 24.09
C HIS A 43 16.60 -9.22 25.44
N VAL A 44 16.09 -10.11 26.30
CA VAL A 44 15.56 -9.77 27.63
C VAL A 44 16.54 -10.23 28.71
N GLY A 45 16.84 -9.38 29.70
CA GLY A 45 17.65 -9.78 30.86
C GLY A 45 18.78 -8.83 31.19
N LYS A 46 19.94 -9.34 31.61
CA LYS A 46 21.12 -8.50 31.89
C LYS A 46 21.86 -8.22 30.58
N PRO A 47 22.30 -6.97 30.33
CA PRO A 47 23.13 -6.67 29.17
C PRO A 47 24.43 -7.47 29.26
N VAL A 48 24.75 -8.23 28.22
CA VAL A 48 25.89 -9.18 28.23
C VAL A 48 27.23 -8.48 27.99
N VAL A 49 27.24 -7.19 27.62
CA VAL A 49 28.49 -6.50 27.23
C VAL A 49 29.05 -5.64 28.35
N SER A 50 30.28 -5.97 28.76
CA SER A 50 31.13 -5.16 29.63
C SER A 50 31.43 -3.79 29.00
N PRO A 51 31.42 -2.68 29.77
CA PRO A 51 31.67 -1.31 29.28
C PRO A 51 33.05 -1.07 28.61
N SER A 52 33.94 -2.06 28.61
CA SER A 52 35.32 -1.94 28.14
C SER A 52 35.52 -2.20 26.65
N LEU A 53 34.58 -2.87 25.97
CA LEU A 53 34.58 -2.97 24.50
C LEU A 53 33.92 -1.72 23.92
N ASN A 54 34.61 -0.61 24.08
CA ASN A 54 34.25 0.64 23.45
C ASN A 54 34.00 0.40 21.95
N GLN A 55 32.90 0.96 21.44
CA GLN A 55 32.65 1.24 20.01
C GLN A 55 33.87 1.85 19.27
N ARG A 56 34.87 2.36 20.01
CA ARG A 56 36.07 3.07 19.53
C ARG A 56 36.98 2.29 18.57
N ASN A 57 36.89 0.96 18.50
CA ASN A 57 37.74 0.17 17.60
C ASN A 57 37.01 -0.37 16.35
N CYS A 58 35.72 -0.07 16.19
CA CYS A 58 35.02 -0.41 14.95
C CYS A 58 35.24 0.69 13.91
N LYS A 59 35.80 0.32 12.76
CA LYS A 59 35.95 1.26 11.64
C LYS A 59 34.62 1.41 10.92
N HIS A 60 34.21 2.63 10.64
CA HIS A 60 33.01 2.90 9.85
C HIS A 60 33.42 3.35 8.46
N TYR A 61 32.78 2.78 7.46
CA TYR A 61 32.93 3.14 6.06
C TYR A 61 31.59 3.51 5.46
N ASP A 62 31.60 4.40 4.48
CA ASP A 62 30.46 4.78 3.66
C ASP A 62 30.71 4.26 2.24
N TRP A 63 29.80 3.43 1.73
CA TRP A 63 29.97 2.73 0.46
C TRP A 63 30.31 3.67 -0.70
N LYS A 64 29.58 4.79 -0.81
CA LYS A 64 29.74 5.76 -1.90
C LYS A 64 30.94 6.68 -1.63
N LYS A 65 31.04 7.26 -0.43
CA LYS A 65 32.08 8.26 -0.13
C LYS A 65 33.49 7.67 -0.09
N ASP A 66 33.64 6.46 0.42
CA ASP A 66 34.94 5.79 0.48
C ASP A 66 35.27 5.01 -0.81
N SER A 67 34.41 5.12 -1.84
CA SER A 67 34.55 4.44 -3.13
C SER A 67 34.83 2.94 -2.95
N LEU A 68 34.03 2.30 -2.09
CA LEU A 68 34.17 0.88 -1.78
C LEU A 68 33.71 0.02 -2.96
N ASN A 69 34.27 -1.18 -3.02
CA ASN A 69 33.85 -2.23 -3.92
C ASN A 69 34.10 -3.59 -3.27
N LEU A 70 33.60 -4.66 -3.87
CA LEU A 70 33.71 -6.01 -3.31
C LEU A 70 35.18 -6.46 -3.11
N LEU A 71 36.09 -6.05 -4.00
CA LEU A 71 37.52 -6.39 -3.90
C LEU A 71 38.17 -5.72 -2.68
N LYS A 72 37.90 -4.44 -2.45
CA LYS A 72 38.39 -3.71 -1.27
C LYS A 72 37.85 -4.33 0.01
N ILE A 73 36.59 -4.75 0.03
CA ILE A 73 36.01 -5.43 1.19
C ILE A 73 36.70 -6.77 1.42
N GLU A 74 36.94 -7.55 0.37
CA GLU A 74 37.68 -8.80 0.47
C GLU A 74 39.12 -8.59 0.99
N GLU A 75 39.81 -7.54 0.55
CA GLU A 75 41.13 -7.17 1.09
C GLU A 75 41.06 -6.79 2.58
N GLN A 76 40.04 -6.02 2.99
CA GLN A 76 39.83 -5.67 4.39
C GLN A 76 39.55 -6.91 5.25
N LEU A 77 38.72 -7.83 4.77
CA LEU A 77 38.41 -9.08 5.48
C LEU A 77 39.64 -10.01 5.61
N LYS A 78 40.60 -9.93 4.69
CA LYS A 78 41.87 -10.68 4.74
C LYS A 78 42.89 -10.06 5.70
N ASN A 79 43.00 -8.74 5.70
CA ASN A 79 44.12 -8.03 6.33
C ASN A 79 43.79 -7.40 7.68
N SER A 80 42.49 -7.22 7.99
CA SER A 80 42.06 -6.64 9.26
C SER A 80 41.69 -7.71 10.27
N GLU A 81 41.94 -7.44 11.54
CA GLU A 81 41.46 -8.29 12.65
C GLU A 81 40.46 -7.55 13.55
N CYS A 82 40.04 -6.34 13.17
CA CYS A 82 39.11 -5.48 13.90
C CYS A 82 37.70 -5.53 13.31
N CYS A 83 36.68 -5.20 14.10
CA CYS A 83 35.34 -5.04 13.54
C CYS A 83 35.25 -3.81 12.63
N PHE A 84 34.36 -3.86 11.65
CA PHE A 84 34.02 -2.70 10.84
C PHE A 84 32.58 -2.74 10.34
N VAL A 85 32.08 -1.55 10.01
CA VAL A 85 30.72 -1.29 9.56
C VAL A 85 30.79 -0.62 8.21
N ILE A 86 29.94 -1.04 7.27
CA ILE A 86 29.79 -0.39 5.97
C ILE A 86 28.37 0.11 5.86
N HIS A 87 28.21 1.42 5.64
CA HIS A 87 26.93 2.08 5.52
C HIS A 87 26.56 2.36 4.06
N HIS A 88 25.26 2.54 3.80
CA HIS A 88 24.72 3.08 2.55
C HIS A 88 24.98 2.21 1.31
N ILE A 89 24.91 0.90 1.48
CA ILE A 89 25.05 -0.03 0.36
C ILE A 89 23.69 -0.16 -0.34
N PRO A 90 23.59 0.06 -1.66
CA PRO A 90 22.33 -0.12 -2.37
C PRO A 90 21.87 -1.59 -2.34
N ASN A 91 20.61 -1.82 -1.99
CA ASN A 91 20.00 -3.14 -1.84
C ASN A 91 19.20 -3.55 -3.09
N GLN A 92 19.75 -4.49 -3.85
CA GLN A 92 19.17 -4.94 -5.13
C GLN A 92 17.77 -5.51 -4.99
N ARG A 93 17.42 -6.08 -3.82
CA ARG A 93 16.13 -6.74 -3.62
C ARG A 93 14.94 -5.79 -3.64
N LEU A 94 15.18 -4.50 -3.41
CA LEU A 94 14.15 -3.47 -3.38
C LEU A 94 14.04 -2.68 -4.69
N ASP A 95 15.06 -2.74 -5.55
CA ASP A 95 15.15 -1.92 -6.76
C ASP A 95 13.92 -2.04 -7.64
N ARG A 96 13.49 -3.27 -7.95
CA ARG A 96 12.34 -3.47 -8.81
C ARG A 96 11.08 -2.80 -8.25
N ALA A 97 10.83 -2.94 -6.96
CA ALA A 97 9.66 -2.32 -6.33
C ALA A 97 9.74 -0.80 -6.38
N ILE A 98 10.92 -0.24 -6.10
CA ILE A 98 11.14 1.20 -6.09
C ILE A 98 11.04 1.79 -7.50
N LEU A 99 11.62 1.15 -8.51
CA LEU A 99 11.47 1.56 -9.90
C LEU A 99 10.01 1.57 -10.33
N LEU A 100 9.22 0.56 -9.93
CA LEU A 100 7.78 0.53 -10.21
C LEU A 100 7.03 1.70 -9.57
N THR A 101 7.41 2.15 -8.37
CA THR A 101 6.79 3.34 -7.73
C THR A 101 7.12 4.67 -8.42
N ARG A 102 8.17 4.70 -9.26
CA ARG A 102 8.61 5.89 -9.99
C ARG A 102 8.00 6.00 -11.39
N ILE A 103 7.25 4.99 -11.82
CA ILE A 103 6.54 5.04 -13.10
C ILE A 103 5.43 6.08 -13.00
N PRO A 104 5.40 7.08 -13.90
CA PRO A 104 4.33 8.07 -13.91
C PRO A 104 2.97 7.39 -14.20
N PRO A 105 1.85 8.00 -13.77
CA PRO A 105 0.51 7.45 -14.03
C PRO A 105 0.32 7.18 -15.53
N LEU A 106 -0.05 5.95 -15.85
CA LEU A 106 -0.34 5.54 -17.23
C LEU A 106 -1.73 6.05 -17.64
N GLU A 107 -1.84 6.50 -18.89
CA GLU A 107 -3.15 6.83 -19.48
C GLU A 107 -3.92 5.55 -19.81
N ALA A 108 -5.25 5.60 -19.81
CA ALA A 108 -6.11 4.43 -19.98
C ALA A 108 -5.86 3.64 -21.26
N ASP A 109 -5.39 4.30 -22.32
CA ASP A 109 -5.17 3.71 -23.65
C ASP A 109 -3.71 3.25 -23.87
N GLN A 110 -2.83 3.39 -22.87
CA GLN A 110 -1.42 3.03 -23.00
C GLN A 110 -1.15 1.57 -22.64
N PRO A 111 -0.32 0.85 -23.42
CA PRO A 111 0.07 -0.51 -23.09
C PRO A 111 1.03 -0.50 -21.88
N ALA A 112 0.54 -0.92 -20.71
CA ALA A 112 1.29 -0.84 -19.47
C ALA A 112 2.58 -1.68 -19.45
N LEU A 113 2.52 -2.92 -19.97
CA LEU A 113 3.63 -3.86 -19.85
C LEU A 113 4.90 -3.41 -20.60
N PRO A 114 4.85 -2.98 -21.88
CA PRO A 114 6.03 -2.44 -22.57
C PRO A 114 6.64 -1.22 -21.89
N ILE A 115 5.82 -0.34 -21.30
CA ILE A 115 6.30 0.85 -20.59
C ILE A 115 7.05 0.47 -19.32
N ILE A 116 6.49 -0.47 -18.55
CA ILE A 116 7.13 -1.02 -17.35
C ILE A 116 8.47 -1.69 -17.71
N GLU A 117 8.49 -2.51 -18.74
CA GLU A 117 9.70 -3.21 -19.18
C GLU A 117 10.79 -2.24 -19.64
N ALA A 118 10.43 -1.24 -20.45
CA ALA A 118 11.35 -0.20 -20.88
C ALA A 118 11.91 0.60 -19.68
N HIS A 119 11.06 0.95 -18.71
CA HIS A 119 11.47 1.69 -17.52
C HIS A 119 12.47 0.87 -16.67
N LEU A 120 12.19 -0.42 -16.46
CA LEU A 120 13.09 -1.31 -15.73
C LEU A 120 14.44 -1.49 -16.44
N GLN A 121 14.46 -1.53 -17.78
CA GLN A 121 15.70 -1.64 -18.56
C GLN A 121 16.54 -0.36 -18.55
N MET A 122 15.91 0.81 -18.65
CA MET A 122 16.62 2.10 -18.63
C MET A 122 17.27 2.41 -17.27
N HIS A 123 16.75 1.84 -16.19
CA HIS A 123 17.21 2.07 -14.83
C HIS A 123 17.87 0.82 -14.21
N ALA A 124 18.73 0.15 -14.98
CA ALA A 124 19.58 -0.92 -14.44
C ALA A 124 20.39 -0.38 -13.25
N SER A 125 20.27 -1.05 -12.10
CA SER A 125 20.83 -0.60 -10.83
C SER A 125 22.19 -1.24 -10.55
N GLU A 126 23.12 -0.46 -10.01
CA GLU A 126 24.41 -0.92 -9.48
C GLU A 126 24.31 -1.45 -8.03
N ALA A 127 23.14 -1.96 -7.65
CA ALA A 127 22.90 -2.49 -6.32
C ALA A 127 23.35 -3.95 -6.17
N PHE A 128 23.48 -4.38 -4.91
CA PHE A 128 24.01 -5.69 -4.56
C PHE A 128 22.97 -6.54 -3.85
N ASP A 129 22.94 -7.84 -4.13
CA ASP A 129 22.19 -8.78 -3.31
C ASP A 129 22.87 -8.91 -1.92
N PRO A 130 22.11 -8.76 -0.82
CA PRO A 130 22.60 -8.96 0.55
C PRO A 130 23.38 -10.27 0.77
N GLU A 131 23.02 -11.35 0.06
CA GLU A 131 23.62 -12.68 0.18
C GLU A 131 25.10 -12.72 -0.20
N ILE A 132 25.54 -11.81 -1.06
CA ILE A 132 26.96 -11.66 -1.41
C ILE A 132 27.79 -11.37 -0.15
N PHE A 133 27.29 -10.53 0.74
CA PHE A 133 28.02 -10.08 1.91
C PHE A 133 28.05 -11.11 3.03
N TRP A 134 26.95 -11.84 3.26
CA TRP A 134 26.99 -12.99 4.17
C TRP A 134 28.01 -14.03 3.68
N LYS A 135 28.01 -14.35 2.38
CA LYS A 135 28.98 -15.30 1.78
C LYS A 135 30.43 -14.80 1.90
N LEU A 136 30.67 -13.51 1.72
CA LEU A 136 32.01 -12.92 1.90
C LEU A 136 32.50 -13.08 3.33
N GLY A 137 31.65 -12.79 4.32
CA GLY A 137 32.01 -13.01 5.72
C GLY A 137 32.28 -14.47 6.05
N GLU A 138 31.40 -15.38 5.60
CA GLU A 138 31.57 -16.83 5.79
C GLU A 138 32.89 -17.33 5.18
N LYS A 139 33.23 -16.87 3.97
CA LYS A 139 34.49 -17.22 3.27
C LYS A 139 35.73 -16.91 4.12
N PHE A 140 35.72 -15.81 4.86
CA PHE A 140 36.84 -15.40 5.71
C PHE A 140 36.65 -15.73 7.19
N SER A 141 35.62 -16.52 7.56
CA SER A 141 35.26 -16.83 8.95
C SER A 141 34.91 -15.62 9.83
N TRP A 142 34.29 -14.60 9.26
CA TRP A 142 33.75 -13.44 9.97
C TRP A 142 32.28 -13.64 10.30
N ARG A 143 31.86 -13.13 11.47
CA ARG A 143 30.43 -12.95 11.78
C ARG A 143 29.94 -11.74 10.99
N THR A 144 28.82 -11.92 10.28
CA THR A 144 28.26 -10.89 9.39
C THR A 144 26.80 -10.69 9.70
N MET A 145 26.40 -9.44 9.83
CA MET A 145 25.00 -9.04 9.94
C MET A 145 24.71 -8.02 8.85
N VAL A 146 23.56 -8.16 8.21
CA VAL A 146 23.08 -7.24 7.18
C VAL A 146 21.72 -6.72 7.61
N THR A 147 21.60 -5.40 7.73
CA THR A 147 20.40 -4.70 8.23
C THR A 147 20.00 -3.59 7.27
N PHE A 148 18.77 -3.07 7.40
CA PHE A 148 18.35 -1.81 6.80
C PHE A 148 19.28 -0.66 7.21
N SER A 149 19.56 0.23 6.25
CA SER A 149 20.20 1.51 6.52
C SER A 149 19.19 2.49 7.10
N GLN A 150 19.67 3.48 7.83
CA GLN A 150 18.79 4.48 8.43
C GLN A 150 18.38 5.61 7.49
N ASN A 151 19.13 5.89 6.43
CA ASN A 151 18.91 7.12 5.65
C ASN A 151 17.89 6.92 4.52
N GLU A 152 18.10 5.92 3.68
CA GLU A 152 17.23 5.63 2.53
C GLU A 152 16.60 4.24 2.62
N GLU A 153 15.36 4.11 2.16
CA GLU A 153 14.58 2.85 2.21
C GLU A 153 15.20 1.73 1.34
N ASN A 154 16.05 2.09 0.38
CA ASN A 154 16.69 1.16 -0.56
C ASN A 154 18.13 0.82 -0.19
N GLU A 155 18.62 1.26 0.97
CA GLU A 155 19.99 1.03 1.40
C GLU A 155 20.04 0.03 2.55
N MET A 156 21.17 -0.66 2.64
CA MET A 156 21.50 -1.58 3.71
C MET A 156 22.85 -1.24 4.33
N ASP A 157 22.99 -1.59 5.60
CA ASP A 157 24.23 -1.48 6.36
C ASP A 157 24.71 -2.88 6.74
N ILE A 158 26.03 -3.04 6.80
CA ILE A 158 26.68 -4.33 7.05
C ILE A 158 27.64 -4.19 8.21
N VAL A 159 27.59 -5.15 9.13
CA VAL A 159 28.48 -5.24 10.28
C VAL A 159 29.29 -6.52 10.18
N TYR A 160 30.61 -6.37 10.11
CA TYR A 160 31.56 -7.48 10.16
C TYR A 160 32.28 -7.49 11.50
N VAL A 161 32.23 -8.63 12.18
CA VAL A 161 32.96 -8.87 13.43
C VAL A 161 33.86 -10.08 13.27
N HIS A 162 35.16 -9.88 13.48
CA HIS A 162 36.13 -10.96 13.43
C HIS A 162 35.89 -11.93 14.59
N LYS A 163 35.85 -13.24 14.30
CA LYS A 163 35.50 -14.29 15.28
C LYS A 163 36.40 -14.30 16.53
N ASN A 164 37.64 -13.83 16.42
CA ASN A 164 38.61 -13.83 17.51
C ASN A 164 38.55 -12.58 18.40
N LEU A 165 37.74 -11.57 18.04
CA LEU A 165 37.75 -10.27 18.73
C LEU A 165 37.18 -10.34 20.15
N VAL A 166 36.18 -11.21 20.37
CA VAL A 166 35.51 -11.38 21.66
C VAL A 166 35.10 -12.86 21.81
N ARG A 167 35.18 -13.39 23.04
CA ARG A 167 34.68 -14.73 23.39
C ARG A 167 33.23 -14.93 22.96
N ASP A 168 32.44 -13.86 23.01
CA ASP A 168 31.07 -13.78 22.51
C ASP A 168 30.94 -12.73 21.39
N SER A 169 31.41 -13.09 20.20
CA SER A 169 31.38 -12.22 19.00
C SER A 169 29.96 -11.85 18.56
N ALA A 170 28.94 -12.62 18.97
CA ALA A 170 27.54 -12.35 18.69
C ALA A 170 27.04 -11.10 19.45
N ASP A 171 27.43 -10.96 20.72
CA ASP A 171 26.99 -9.83 21.55
C ASP A 171 27.56 -8.49 21.08
N LEU A 172 28.83 -8.49 20.66
CA LEU A 172 29.45 -7.28 20.10
C LEU A 172 28.78 -6.86 18.80
N LEU A 173 28.49 -7.82 17.93
CA LEU A 173 27.78 -7.59 16.67
C LEU A 173 26.40 -6.97 16.93
N ASN A 174 25.65 -7.53 17.88
CA ASN A 174 24.35 -7.01 18.29
C ASN A 174 24.46 -5.60 18.89
N HIS A 175 25.49 -5.33 19.68
CA HIS A 175 25.68 -4.00 20.29
C HIS A 175 25.97 -2.92 19.24
N ILE A 176 26.84 -3.22 18.28
CA ILE A 176 27.16 -2.30 17.17
C ILE A 176 25.91 -2.07 16.30
N ALA A 177 25.16 -3.14 16.00
CA ALA A 177 23.88 -3.06 15.29
C ALA A 177 22.92 -2.06 15.94
N ASN A 178 22.66 -2.24 17.24
CA ASN A 178 21.77 -1.36 18.01
C ASN A 178 22.23 0.10 18.00
N ALA A 179 23.54 0.34 18.09
CA ALA A 179 24.09 1.70 18.06
C ALA A 179 23.88 2.38 16.71
N ILE A 180 23.95 1.62 15.61
CA ILE A 180 23.65 2.11 14.27
C ILE A 180 22.15 2.40 14.14
N GLN A 181 21.30 1.48 14.61
CA GLN A 181 19.88 1.47 14.30
C GLN A 181 18.99 2.30 15.25
N SER A 182 19.50 2.77 16.40
CA SER A 182 18.71 3.53 17.40
C SER A 182 18.57 5.05 17.13
N LYS A 183 19.30 5.62 16.17
CA LYS A 183 19.37 7.08 15.96
C LYS A 183 18.14 7.77 15.32
N LYS A 184 17.16 7.05 14.74
CA LYS A 184 16.06 7.65 13.93
C LYS A 184 14.64 7.59 14.52
N ILE A 185 14.49 7.42 15.84
CA ILE A 185 13.14 7.50 16.44
C ILE A 185 12.73 8.97 16.55
N ASN A 186 11.95 9.42 15.58
CA ASN A 186 11.49 10.82 15.46
C ASN A 186 10.13 11.10 16.11
N THR A 187 9.38 10.07 16.52
CA THR A 187 8.01 10.24 17.04
C THR A 187 7.72 9.32 18.22
N ASP A 188 6.90 9.80 19.15
CA ASP A 188 6.39 9.00 20.29
C ASP A 188 5.20 8.11 19.90
N GLU A 189 4.65 8.28 18.70
CA GLU A 189 3.43 7.62 18.22
C GLU A 189 3.72 6.36 17.38
N TYR A 190 3.27 5.20 17.85
CA TYR A 190 3.53 3.90 17.22
C TYR A 190 2.88 3.70 15.84
N HIS A 191 1.84 4.47 15.51
CA HIS A 191 1.07 4.32 14.27
C HIS A 191 1.90 4.57 13.00
N HIS A 192 2.98 5.34 13.12
CA HIS A 192 3.92 5.60 12.02
C HIS A 192 4.77 4.37 11.65
N TYR A 193 4.84 3.37 12.54
CA TYR A 193 5.71 2.20 12.37
C TYR A 193 4.94 0.91 12.14
N ALA A 194 3.61 0.96 12.05
CA ALA A 194 2.80 -0.23 11.86
C ALA A 194 1.62 0.05 10.96
N ASN A 195 1.26 -0.92 10.11
CA ASN A 195 0.03 -0.82 9.34
C ASN A 195 -1.16 -0.62 10.28
N PHE A 196 -2.06 0.27 9.88
CA PHE A 196 -3.32 0.49 10.56
C PHE A 196 -4.45 -0.19 9.76
N PRO A 197 -4.76 -1.47 10.00
CA PRO A 197 -5.74 -2.22 9.20
C PRO A 197 -7.14 -1.61 9.26
N MET A 198 -7.47 -0.96 10.39
CA MET A 198 -8.75 -0.27 10.57
C MET A 198 -8.85 1.05 9.79
N ASN A 199 -7.77 1.53 9.17
CA ASN A 199 -7.79 2.80 8.43
C ASN A 199 -8.88 2.81 7.36
N ILE A 200 -9.08 1.69 6.64
CA ILE A 200 -10.11 1.60 5.59
C ILE A 200 -11.50 1.78 6.20
N THR A 201 -11.80 1.03 7.27
CA THR A 201 -13.11 1.07 7.95
C THR A 201 -13.36 2.44 8.57
N ILE A 202 -12.37 3.00 9.26
CA ILE A 202 -12.45 4.31 9.89
C ILE A 202 -12.63 5.40 8.83
N SER A 203 -11.84 5.36 7.75
CA SER A 203 -11.96 6.31 6.65
C SER A 203 -13.36 6.27 6.03
N LYS A 204 -13.91 5.07 5.76
CA LYS A 204 -15.29 4.94 5.26
C LYS A 204 -16.33 5.55 6.20
N LEU A 205 -16.25 5.23 7.49
CA LEU A 205 -17.17 5.78 8.50
C LEU A 205 -17.05 7.30 8.63
N LEU A 206 -15.82 7.81 8.62
CA LEU A 206 -15.54 9.24 8.73
C LEU A 206 -16.05 10.00 7.51
N THR A 207 -15.80 9.48 6.30
CA THR A 207 -16.32 10.04 5.04
C THR A 207 -17.83 10.16 5.07
N LYS A 208 -18.55 9.10 5.48
CA LYS A 208 -20.01 9.14 5.59
C LYS A 208 -20.47 10.22 6.58
N LYS A 209 -19.89 10.25 7.78
CA LYS A 209 -20.21 11.26 8.79
C LYS A 209 -19.91 12.68 8.32
N MET A 210 -18.81 12.89 7.59
CA MET A 210 -18.46 14.20 7.02
C MET A 210 -19.48 14.63 5.95
N GLN A 211 -19.90 13.72 5.07
CA GLN A 211 -20.93 14.02 4.07
C GLN A 211 -22.25 14.41 4.72
N GLU A 212 -22.72 13.65 5.73
CA GLU A 212 -23.92 13.96 6.50
C GLU A 212 -23.79 15.34 7.17
N PHE A 213 -22.67 15.59 7.85
CA PHE A 213 -22.39 16.87 8.51
C PHE A 213 -22.39 18.07 7.55
N LEU A 214 -21.88 17.90 6.33
CA LEU A 214 -21.83 18.95 5.31
C LEU A 214 -23.19 19.16 4.65
N ARG A 215 -23.97 18.10 4.39
CA ARG A 215 -25.34 18.20 3.83
C ARG A 215 -26.28 19.05 4.69
N GLU A 216 -26.11 19.01 6.00
CA GLU A 216 -26.90 19.82 6.93
C GLU A 216 -26.56 21.32 6.89
N ARG A 217 -25.38 21.69 6.36
CA ARG A 217 -24.81 23.05 6.49
C ARG A 217 -24.52 23.74 5.17
N LEU A 218 -24.38 22.98 4.08
CA LEU A 218 -23.97 23.47 2.78
C LEU A 218 -24.97 23.06 1.69
N PRO A 219 -25.17 23.90 0.66
CA PRO A 219 -25.86 23.50 -0.56
C PRO A 219 -25.17 22.31 -1.24
N ASN A 220 -25.94 21.46 -1.93
CA ASN A 220 -25.45 20.23 -2.56
C ASN A 220 -24.20 20.43 -3.45
N HIS A 221 -24.13 21.52 -4.20
CA HIS A 221 -23.01 21.81 -5.11
C HIS A 221 -21.69 22.19 -4.39
N MET A 222 -21.73 22.49 -3.09
CA MET A 222 -20.54 22.77 -2.28
C MET A 222 -20.01 21.53 -1.54
N ILE A 223 -20.70 20.39 -1.66
CA ILE A 223 -20.31 19.16 -1.00
C ILE A 223 -19.31 18.42 -1.88
N PRO A 224 -18.09 18.12 -1.39
CA PRO A 224 -17.10 17.39 -2.18
C PRO A 224 -17.61 16.01 -2.61
N VAL A 225 -17.38 15.68 -3.87
CA VAL A 225 -17.74 14.37 -4.46
C VAL A 225 -16.81 13.24 -4.01
N ALA A 226 -15.61 13.57 -3.53
CA ALA A 226 -14.62 12.60 -3.07
C ALA A 226 -13.93 13.06 -1.79
N PHE A 227 -13.67 12.11 -0.89
CA PHE A 227 -12.90 12.31 0.33
C PHE A 227 -11.77 11.27 0.33
N ILE A 228 -10.52 11.75 0.33
CA ILE A 228 -9.33 10.90 0.32
C ILE A 228 -8.62 11.06 1.66
N SER A 229 -8.43 9.95 2.36
CA SER A 229 -7.67 9.93 3.61
C SER A 229 -6.17 9.96 3.31
N LEU A 230 -5.46 10.87 3.95
CA LEU A 230 -4.01 11.01 3.86
C LEU A 230 -3.43 10.85 5.26
N GLU A 231 -2.31 10.14 5.36
CA GLU A 231 -1.57 10.04 6.62
C GLU A 231 -0.98 11.39 7.02
N LYS A 232 -0.49 12.15 6.02
CA LYS A 232 0.03 13.50 6.20
C LYS A 232 -0.24 14.34 4.96
N MET A 233 -0.46 15.64 5.16
CA MET A 233 -0.53 16.60 4.06
C MET A 233 0.84 16.69 3.36
N PRO A 234 0.90 16.54 2.03
CA PRO A 234 2.15 16.73 1.30
C PRO A 234 2.55 18.21 1.36
N MET A 235 3.82 18.45 1.69
CA MET A 235 4.37 19.79 1.90
C MET A 235 5.57 19.98 0.97
N THR A 236 5.65 21.13 0.34
CA THR A 236 6.85 21.62 -0.34
C THR A 236 7.98 21.83 0.68
N ILE A 237 9.22 21.91 0.20
CA ILE A 237 10.41 22.22 1.02
C ILE A 237 10.23 23.49 1.85
N ASN A 238 9.47 24.46 1.33
CA ASN A 238 9.17 25.73 1.99
C ASN A 238 7.99 25.65 2.98
N GLY A 239 7.44 24.46 3.24
CA GLY A 239 6.35 24.25 4.19
C GLY A 239 4.95 24.65 3.69
N LYS A 240 4.76 24.86 2.38
CA LYS A 240 3.41 25.06 1.78
C LYS A 240 2.83 23.73 1.32
N ILE A 241 1.51 23.58 1.28
CA ILE A 241 0.85 22.38 0.73
C ILE A 241 1.25 22.19 -0.74
N ASP A 242 1.78 21.01 -1.05
CA ASP A 242 2.08 20.60 -2.41
C ASP A 242 0.85 19.95 -3.04
N LYS A 243 0.12 20.73 -3.83
CA LYS A 243 -1.10 20.26 -4.51
C LYS A 243 -0.81 19.25 -5.62
N THR A 244 0.41 19.25 -6.16
CA THR A 244 0.77 18.34 -7.27
C THR A 244 1.07 16.94 -6.75
N ALA A 245 1.46 16.83 -5.48
CA ALA A 245 1.67 15.58 -4.78
C ALA A 245 0.38 15.01 -4.16
N LEU A 246 -0.77 15.70 -4.28
CA LEU A 246 -2.05 15.15 -3.83
C LEU A 246 -2.50 14.03 -4.78
N PRO A 247 -3.03 12.91 -4.26
CA PRO A 247 -3.52 11.83 -5.10
C PRO A 247 -4.70 12.30 -5.97
N ASN A 248 -4.68 11.89 -7.23
CA ASN A 248 -5.79 12.15 -8.15
C ASN A 248 -7.05 11.44 -7.67
N SER A 249 -8.16 12.18 -7.59
CA SER A 249 -9.48 11.64 -7.19
C SER A 249 -9.96 10.50 -8.09
N ASN A 250 -9.54 10.48 -9.35
CA ASN A 250 -9.94 9.46 -10.32
C ASN A 250 -9.32 8.08 -10.04
N LEU A 251 -8.17 8.03 -9.34
CA LEU A 251 -7.46 6.77 -9.04
C LEU A 251 -7.89 6.16 -7.70
N PHE A 252 -8.51 6.96 -6.82
CA PHE A 252 -8.92 6.57 -5.48
C PHE A 252 -10.44 6.67 -5.28
N PHE A 253 -11.22 6.43 -6.34
CA PHE A 253 -12.60 6.00 -6.16
C PHE A 253 -12.57 4.66 -5.40
N ILE A 254 -12.47 4.72 -4.08
CA ILE A 254 -13.07 3.74 -3.20
C ILE A 254 -14.54 4.06 -3.32
N PRO A 255 -15.34 3.25 -4.05
CA PRO A 255 -16.77 3.47 -4.07
C PRO A 255 -17.21 3.46 -2.60
N THR A 256 -17.90 4.52 -2.18
CA THR A 256 -18.61 4.53 -0.89
C THR A 256 -19.67 3.42 -0.83
N HIS A 257 -19.89 2.72 -1.94
CA HIS A 257 -20.66 1.48 -2.08
C HIS A 257 -19.72 0.36 -2.51
N SER A 258 -18.98 -0.21 -1.57
CA SER A 258 -18.23 -1.44 -1.84
C SER A 258 -19.18 -2.64 -1.90
N SER A 259 -19.89 -2.79 -3.01
CA SER A 259 -20.03 -4.09 -3.66
C SER A 259 -19.09 -4.03 -4.87
N SER A 260 -18.16 -4.97 -4.97
CA SER A 260 -17.63 -5.31 -6.29
C SER A 260 -18.85 -5.53 -7.18
N PRO A 261 -19.00 -4.86 -8.34
CA PRO A 261 -20.18 -5.07 -9.16
C PRO A 261 -20.21 -6.55 -9.49
N ILE A 262 -21.19 -7.25 -8.90
CA ILE A 262 -21.51 -8.61 -9.27
C ILE A 262 -21.81 -8.52 -10.78
N VAL A 263 -21.40 -9.50 -11.57
CA VAL A 263 -21.56 -9.47 -13.03
C VAL A 263 -23.00 -9.07 -13.45
N ASP A 264 -23.99 -9.40 -12.61
CA ASP A 264 -25.39 -8.99 -12.76
C ASP A 264 -25.63 -7.48 -12.61
N GLU A 265 -24.93 -6.81 -11.69
CA GLU A 265 -25.02 -5.36 -11.47
C GLU A 265 -24.41 -4.57 -12.63
N MET A 266 -23.32 -5.08 -13.21
CA MET A 266 -22.71 -4.47 -14.39
C MET A 266 -23.59 -4.64 -15.65
N ASN A 267 -24.31 -5.76 -15.76
CA ASN A 267 -25.33 -5.97 -16.79
C ASN A 267 -26.54 -5.04 -16.60
N LEU A 268 -26.99 -4.84 -15.35
CA LEU A 268 -28.12 -3.96 -15.02
C LEU A 268 -27.81 -2.49 -15.38
N GLN A 269 -26.66 -1.98 -14.95
CA GLN A 269 -26.25 -0.60 -15.25
C GLN A 269 -26.06 -0.40 -16.76
N SER A 270 -25.51 -1.39 -17.48
CA SER A 270 -25.38 -1.34 -18.94
C SER A 270 -26.73 -1.25 -19.67
N ARG A 271 -27.75 -1.99 -19.21
CA ARG A 271 -29.13 -1.89 -19.73
C ARG A 271 -29.74 -0.52 -19.46
N LEU A 272 -29.60 0.00 -18.24
CA LEU A 272 -30.10 1.33 -17.88
C LEU A 272 -29.43 2.44 -18.69
N ARG A 273 -28.11 2.36 -18.96
CA ARG A 273 -27.42 3.30 -19.86
C ARG A 273 -28.02 3.31 -21.27
N LYS A 274 -28.40 2.16 -21.80
CA LYS A 274 -29.07 2.06 -23.12
C LYS A 274 -30.44 2.73 -23.10
N ILE A 275 -31.21 2.54 -22.03
CA ILE A 275 -32.51 3.20 -21.87
C ILE A 275 -32.31 4.73 -21.78
N PHE A 276 -31.34 5.19 -20.97
CA PHE A 276 -31.02 6.62 -20.85
C PHE A 276 -30.60 7.22 -22.19
N SER A 277 -29.71 6.54 -22.93
CA SER A 277 -29.26 6.92 -24.27
C SER A 277 -30.44 7.06 -25.23
N HIS A 278 -31.36 6.08 -25.23
CA HIS A 278 -32.54 6.10 -26.09
C HIS A 278 -33.52 7.22 -25.73
N VAL A 279 -33.73 7.50 -24.44
CA VAL A 279 -34.70 8.51 -23.98
C VAL A 279 -34.16 9.92 -24.16
N LEU A 280 -32.89 10.16 -23.86
CA LEU A 280 -32.25 11.47 -23.95
C LEU A 280 -31.70 11.79 -25.34
N ASN A 281 -31.67 10.78 -26.23
CA ASN A 281 -31.07 10.87 -27.56
C ASN A 281 -29.59 11.33 -27.51
N LEU A 282 -28.84 10.78 -26.54
CA LEU A 282 -27.43 11.05 -26.32
C LEU A 282 -26.58 9.80 -26.63
N PRO A 283 -25.35 9.96 -27.13
CA PRO A 283 -24.41 8.84 -27.29
C PRO A 283 -24.13 8.15 -25.95
N LEU A 284 -23.97 6.82 -25.97
CA LEU A 284 -23.70 6.01 -24.76
C LEU A 284 -22.41 6.44 -24.04
N GLU A 285 -21.42 6.93 -24.80
CA GLU A 285 -20.14 7.40 -24.30
C GLU A 285 -20.26 8.69 -23.48
N GLN A 286 -21.35 9.45 -23.65
CA GLN A 286 -21.62 10.70 -22.93
C GLN A 286 -22.48 10.51 -21.68
N ILE A 287 -22.85 9.26 -21.35
CA ILE A 287 -23.71 8.94 -20.21
C ILE A 287 -22.90 8.13 -19.20
N SER A 288 -22.59 8.74 -18.06
CA SER A 288 -21.97 8.08 -16.91
C SER A 288 -23.01 7.43 -16.01
N ASN A 289 -22.62 6.39 -15.26
CA ASN A 289 -23.51 5.72 -14.31
C ASN A 289 -23.90 6.61 -13.11
N GLN A 290 -23.16 7.70 -12.91
CA GLN A 290 -23.37 8.65 -11.80
C GLN A 290 -24.13 9.90 -12.24
N ASP A 291 -24.37 10.09 -13.54
CA ASP A 291 -25.05 11.27 -14.05
C ASP A 291 -26.53 11.22 -13.64
N SER A 292 -26.99 12.29 -13.01
CA SER A 292 -28.41 12.49 -12.74
C SER A 292 -29.14 12.73 -14.06
N PHE A 293 -30.25 12.02 -14.29
CA PHE A 293 -31.10 12.15 -15.46
C PHE A 293 -31.46 13.60 -15.79
N PHE A 294 -31.71 14.42 -14.77
CA PHE A 294 -32.10 15.83 -14.93
C PHE A 294 -30.90 16.73 -15.31
N ASP A 295 -29.69 16.35 -14.92
CA ASP A 295 -28.47 17.15 -15.18
C ASP A 295 -28.00 16.98 -16.64
N ILE A 296 -28.29 15.83 -17.25
CA ILE A 296 -27.97 15.51 -18.66
C ILE A 296 -29.11 15.83 -19.63
N GLY A 297 -30.02 16.73 -19.24
CA GLY A 297 -31.07 17.26 -20.12
C GLY A 297 -32.44 16.54 -20.01
N GLY A 298 -32.62 15.66 -19.03
CA GLY A 298 -33.90 15.05 -18.72
C GLY A 298 -34.89 16.05 -18.14
N HIS A 299 -36.14 15.99 -18.58
CA HIS A 299 -37.24 16.80 -18.06
C HIS A 299 -38.52 15.97 -17.90
N SER A 300 -39.57 16.55 -17.32
CA SER A 300 -40.76 15.80 -16.87
C SER A 300 -41.42 14.91 -17.94
N LEU A 301 -41.40 15.31 -19.21
CA LEU A 301 -41.94 14.49 -20.31
C LEU A 301 -41.04 13.29 -20.63
N LEU A 302 -39.71 13.49 -20.66
CA LEU A 302 -38.73 12.41 -20.84
C LEU A 302 -38.68 11.49 -19.63
N ALA A 303 -38.89 12.02 -18.42
CA ALA A 303 -38.99 11.24 -17.19
C ALA A 303 -40.13 10.21 -17.25
N ILE A 304 -41.30 10.61 -17.76
CA ILE A 304 -42.43 9.68 -17.96
C ILE A 304 -42.07 8.57 -18.97
N LYS A 305 -41.36 8.92 -20.04
CA LYS A 305 -40.89 7.93 -21.03
C LYS A 305 -39.87 6.98 -20.40
N LEU A 306 -38.89 7.52 -19.67
CA LEU A 306 -37.87 6.74 -18.96
C LEU A 306 -38.50 5.73 -17.99
N ILE A 307 -39.46 6.19 -17.18
CA ILE A 307 -40.17 5.33 -16.23
C ILE A 307 -40.82 4.16 -16.95
N LYS A 308 -41.57 4.40 -18.03
CA LYS A 308 -42.23 3.32 -18.79
C LYS A 308 -41.25 2.30 -19.37
N GLU A 309 -40.11 2.74 -19.86
CA GLU A 309 -39.07 1.84 -20.39
C GLU A 309 -38.44 1.01 -19.27
N ILE A 310 -38.21 1.60 -18.09
CA ILE A 310 -37.71 0.87 -16.91
C ILE A 310 -38.73 -0.17 -16.42
N GLU A 311 -40.00 0.22 -16.28
CA GLU A 311 -41.07 -0.71 -15.87
C GLU A 311 -41.19 -1.87 -16.86
N SER A 312 -41.10 -1.60 -18.17
CA SER A 312 -41.17 -2.62 -19.22
C SER A 312 -39.95 -3.55 -19.24
N ASP A 313 -38.73 -3.02 -19.08
CA ASP A 313 -37.48 -3.80 -19.21
C ASP A 313 -37.20 -4.64 -17.96
N PHE A 314 -37.67 -4.20 -16.78
CA PHE A 314 -37.36 -4.82 -15.50
C PHE A 314 -38.57 -5.41 -14.76
N SER A 315 -39.80 -5.23 -15.28
CA SER A 315 -41.06 -5.73 -14.68
C SER A 315 -41.25 -5.30 -13.23
N ILE A 316 -41.02 -4.01 -12.97
CA ILE A 316 -41.14 -3.40 -11.63
C ILE A 316 -42.10 -2.20 -11.67
N GLU A 317 -42.57 -1.77 -10.51
CA GLU A 317 -43.25 -0.48 -10.35
C GLU A 317 -42.23 0.60 -9.97
N PHE A 318 -42.10 1.63 -10.82
CA PHE A 318 -41.13 2.71 -10.61
C PHE A 318 -41.83 4.06 -10.78
N SER A 319 -42.04 4.81 -9.70
CA SER A 319 -42.82 6.03 -9.76
C SER A 319 -41.98 7.26 -10.11
N ILE A 320 -42.63 8.33 -10.56
CA ILE A 320 -41.97 9.64 -10.75
C ILE A 320 -41.32 10.16 -9.47
N ARG A 321 -41.90 9.83 -8.31
CA ARG A 321 -41.33 10.20 -7.00
C ARG A 321 -40.01 9.49 -6.75
N ASP A 322 -39.87 8.25 -7.22
CA ASP A 322 -38.66 7.45 -7.07
C ASP A 322 -37.55 8.00 -7.99
N LEU A 323 -37.89 8.39 -9.22
CA LEU A 323 -36.94 9.05 -10.12
C LEU A 323 -36.39 10.37 -9.56
N PHE A 324 -37.20 11.15 -8.84
CA PHE A 324 -36.73 12.38 -8.18
C PHE A 324 -35.85 12.12 -6.96
N LYS A 325 -35.97 10.95 -6.32
CA LYS A 325 -35.14 10.55 -5.18
C LYS A 325 -33.86 9.84 -5.60
N SER A 326 -33.91 9.15 -6.73
CA SER A 326 -32.87 8.27 -7.27
C SER A 326 -32.77 8.56 -8.77
N SER A 327 -32.04 9.62 -9.11
CA SER A 327 -32.02 10.18 -10.47
C SER A 327 -30.83 9.71 -11.30
N SER A 328 -29.83 9.08 -10.69
CA SER A 328 -28.68 8.49 -11.40
C SER A 328 -28.89 7.01 -11.74
N ILE A 329 -28.21 6.52 -12.78
CA ILE A 329 -28.27 5.10 -13.20
C ILE A 329 -27.89 4.15 -12.05
N HIS A 330 -26.90 4.52 -11.25
CA HIS A 330 -26.48 3.75 -10.09
C HIS A 330 -27.58 3.65 -9.03
N GLU A 331 -28.19 4.78 -8.65
CA GLU A 331 -29.26 4.81 -7.65
C GLU A 331 -30.51 4.07 -8.13
N ILE A 332 -30.86 4.20 -9.42
CA ILE A 332 -31.97 3.45 -10.01
C ILE A 332 -31.66 1.95 -9.96
N ALA A 333 -30.46 1.52 -10.34
CA ALA A 333 -30.06 0.12 -10.29
C ALA A 333 -30.21 -0.49 -8.88
N GLU A 334 -29.86 0.26 -7.81
CA GLU A 334 -30.08 -0.18 -6.43
C GLU A 334 -31.56 -0.39 -6.11
N VAL A 335 -32.45 0.53 -6.53
CA VAL A 335 -33.91 0.41 -6.32
C VAL A 335 -34.47 -0.83 -7.03
N ILE A 336 -34.08 -1.05 -8.29
CA ILE A 336 -34.51 -2.21 -9.07
C ILE A 336 -34.08 -3.51 -8.38
N GLN A 337 -32.81 -3.56 -7.94
CA GLN A 337 -32.27 -4.73 -7.28
C GLN A 337 -32.98 -5.03 -5.94
N MET A 338 -33.32 -3.98 -5.16
CA MET A 338 -34.08 -4.15 -3.92
C MET A 338 -35.49 -4.71 -4.19
N GLN A 339 -36.19 -4.22 -5.22
CA GLN A 339 -37.53 -4.69 -5.56
C GLN A 339 -37.53 -6.13 -6.13
N GLN A 340 -36.55 -6.47 -6.96
CA GLN A 340 -36.42 -7.83 -7.51
C GLN A 340 -36.03 -8.87 -6.45
N LYS A 341 -35.32 -8.47 -5.38
CA LYS A 341 -35.00 -9.35 -4.25
C LYS A 341 -36.21 -9.65 -3.34
N VAL A 342 -37.28 -8.86 -3.45
CA VAL A 342 -38.50 -8.96 -2.63
C VAL A 342 -39.60 -9.81 -3.31
N MET A 343 -39.46 -10.15 -4.59
CA MET A 343 -40.28 -11.18 -5.25
C MET A 343 -39.55 -12.53 -5.23
N PRO A 344 -39.79 -13.43 -4.25
CA PRO A 344 -39.35 -14.80 -4.39
C PRO A 344 -40.12 -15.46 -5.52
N ASP A 345 -39.40 -16.24 -6.29
CA ASP A 345 -39.80 -17.12 -7.39
C ASP A 345 -41.11 -17.88 -7.10
N ILE A 346 -42.25 -17.39 -7.60
CA ILE A 346 -43.49 -18.17 -7.69
C ILE A 346 -43.51 -18.83 -9.07
N SER A 347 -42.58 -19.76 -9.29
CA SER A 347 -42.65 -20.71 -10.40
C SER A 347 -43.12 -22.05 -9.84
N LEU A 348 -44.43 -22.28 -10.00
CA LEU A 348 -45.10 -23.56 -9.79
C LEU A 348 -44.34 -24.68 -10.52
N LYS A 349 -43.79 -25.63 -9.76
CA LYS A 349 -43.35 -26.93 -10.30
C LYS A 349 -44.59 -27.71 -10.73
N ALA A 350 -44.97 -27.59 -12.00
CA ALA A 350 -45.90 -28.51 -12.63
C ALA A 350 -45.12 -29.76 -13.08
N GLY A 351 -45.49 -30.91 -12.50
CA GLY A 351 -45.38 -32.22 -13.17
C GLY A 351 -44.11 -33.03 -12.92
N GLU A 352 -43.94 -33.57 -11.71
CA GLU A 352 -43.34 -34.90 -11.58
C GLU A 352 -44.41 -35.86 -11.06
N SER A 353 -44.76 -36.81 -11.94
CA SER A 353 -45.83 -37.78 -11.78
C SER A 353 -45.57 -38.76 -10.64
N ILE A 354 -46.64 -38.98 -9.89
CA ILE A 354 -46.86 -40.06 -8.94
C ILE A 354 -46.74 -41.41 -9.65
N VAL A 355 -45.91 -42.33 -9.14
CA VAL A 355 -46.24 -43.76 -9.06
C VAL A 355 -45.60 -44.35 -7.80
N GLN A 356 -46.44 -44.59 -6.78
CA GLN A 356 -46.24 -45.67 -5.82
C GLN A 356 -46.94 -46.92 -6.39
N VAL A 357 -46.24 -48.05 -6.48
CA VAL A 357 -46.53 -49.34 -5.83
C VAL A 357 -45.24 -50.14 -5.80
#